data_AF-A0A3T0E9X0-F1
#
_entry.id   AF-A0A3T0E9X0-F1
#
_cell.length_a   1.000
_cell.length_b   1.000
_cell.length_c   1.000
_cell.angle_alpha   90.00
_cell.angle_beta   90.00
_cell.angle_gamma   90.00
#
_symmetry.space_group_name_H-M   'P 1'
#
loop_
_entity.id
_entity.type
_entity.pdbx_description
1 polymer ?
#
loop_
_entity_poly.entity_id
_entity_poly.type
_entity_poly.pdbx_seq_one_letter_code
_entity_poly.pdbx_strand_id
1 'polypeptide(L)'
;MSISIEAATGAGSKAKRRTDMATIGTFKKSANEYVGEIVTLSVQAKNVRIIPEEDRANDNAPSHRVFVGRVEIGAAWSKRSNEGRDYLSLKLDDPSFTAPIYANLFDDTVIEGEESYSLIWSRSRRQSGD
;
A
#
# COMPACT_ATOMS: atom_id res chain seq x y z
N MET A 1 -51.93 -17.12 6.30
CA MET A 1 -50.60 -17.57 6.73
C MET A 1 -49.99 -18.33 5.56
N SER A 2 -49.03 -17.71 4.87
CA SER A 2 -48.36 -18.32 3.71
C SER A 2 -46.88 -17.96 3.82
N ILE A 3 -46.07 -18.99 3.91
CA ILE A 3 -44.62 -18.98 4.12
C ILE A 3 -43.87 -18.36 2.93
N SER A 4 -42.89 -17.53 3.23
CA SER A 4 -41.95 -16.91 2.29
C SER A 4 -41.01 -17.94 1.67
N ILE A 5 -40.70 -17.80 0.38
CA ILE A 5 -39.55 -18.46 -0.27
C ILE A 5 -38.43 -17.41 -0.36
N GLU A 6 -37.38 -17.59 0.44
CA GLU A 6 -36.12 -16.88 0.29
C GLU A 6 -35.39 -17.40 -0.95
N ALA A 7 -35.16 -16.52 -1.92
CA ALA A 7 -34.19 -16.73 -2.97
C ALA A 7 -32.86 -16.13 -2.51
N ALA A 8 -31.95 -16.98 -2.01
CA ALA A 8 -30.58 -16.61 -1.72
C ALA A 8 -29.79 -16.49 -3.05
N THR A 9 -29.70 -15.29 -3.60
CA THR A 9 -28.78 -14.98 -4.70
C THR A 9 -27.39 -14.73 -4.13
N GLY A 10 -26.48 -15.68 -4.38
CA GLY A 10 -25.11 -15.66 -3.91
C GLY A 10 -24.36 -14.38 -4.28
N ALA A 11 -23.88 -13.68 -3.27
CA ALA A 11 -22.91 -12.61 -3.42
C ALA A 11 -21.58 -13.22 -3.88
N GLY A 12 -21.24 -13.00 -5.16
CA GLY A 12 -19.98 -13.40 -5.74
C GLY A 12 -18.81 -12.79 -4.98
N SER A 13 -17.99 -13.65 -4.37
CA SER A 13 -16.69 -13.29 -3.82
C SER A 13 -15.76 -12.87 -4.96
N LYS A 14 -15.83 -11.59 -5.36
CA LYS A 14 -14.87 -10.99 -6.27
C LYS A 14 -13.53 -10.81 -5.55
N ALA A 15 -12.59 -11.68 -5.91
CA ALA A 15 -11.15 -11.43 -5.91
C ALA A 15 -10.43 -11.19 -4.58
N LYS A 16 -10.64 -12.04 -3.56
CA LYS A 16 -9.59 -12.34 -2.57
C LYS A 16 -8.61 -13.38 -3.13
N ARG A 17 -7.92 -13.08 -4.23
CA ARG A 17 -6.92 -14.00 -4.84
C ARG A 17 -5.69 -13.25 -5.34
N ARG A 18 -4.52 -13.67 -4.81
CA ARG A 18 -3.12 -13.48 -5.27
C ARG A 18 -2.32 -12.24 -4.85
N THR A 19 -2.79 -11.39 -3.95
CA THR A 19 -1.96 -10.29 -3.40
C THR A 19 -1.14 -10.69 -2.17
N ASP A 20 -1.55 -11.73 -1.42
CA ASP A 20 -0.87 -12.15 -0.18
C ASP A 20 0.64 -12.45 -0.36
N MET A 21 1.06 -13.00 -1.51
CA MET A 21 2.48 -13.27 -1.81
C MET A 21 3.29 -11.99 -2.12
N ALA A 22 2.61 -10.88 -2.36
CA ALA A 22 3.20 -9.59 -2.70
C ALA A 22 2.94 -8.52 -1.63
N THR A 23 2.39 -8.87 -0.48
CA THR A 23 2.32 -7.94 0.65
C THR A 23 3.67 -7.92 1.35
N ILE A 24 4.31 -6.75 1.37
CA ILE A 24 5.61 -6.52 2.02
C ILE A 24 5.49 -5.59 3.22
N GLY A 25 4.28 -5.25 3.64
CA GLY A 25 4.09 -4.37 4.79
C GLY A 25 2.63 -4.18 5.14
N THR A 26 2.41 -3.86 6.40
CA THR A 26 1.10 -3.58 6.97
C THR A 26 1.19 -2.26 7.72
N PHE A 27 0.24 -1.37 7.47
CA PHE A 27 0.20 -0.03 8.04
C PHE A 27 -1.16 0.24 8.67
N LYS A 28 -1.16 1.14 9.65
CA LYS A 28 -2.35 1.77 10.20
C LYS A 28 -2.26 3.27 9.94
N LYS A 29 -3.40 3.92 9.75
CA LYS A 29 -3.46 5.37 9.67
C LYS A 29 -3.49 5.96 11.08
N SER A 30 -2.62 6.92 11.35
CA SER A 30 -2.59 7.67 12.61
C SER A 30 -2.63 9.16 12.28
N ALA A 31 -3.76 9.80 12.56
CA ALA A 31 -4.05 11.15 12.10
C ALA A 31 -3.84 11.30 10.57
N ASN A 32 -2.80 12.03 10.17
CA ASN A 32 -2.46 12.28 8.77
C ASN A 32 -1.27 11.45 8.26
N GLU A 33 -0.67 10.60 9.09
CA GLU A 33 0.43 9.73 8.69
C GLU A 33 0.00 8.25 8.67
N TYR A 34 0.81 7.42 8.00
CA TYR A 34 0.68 5.97 8.08
C TYR A 34 1.87 5.41 8.85
N VAL A 35 1.60 4.54 9.81
CA VAL A 35 2.63 3.91 10.64
C VAL A 35 2.50 2.39 10.54
N GLY A 36 3.61 1.71 10.30
CA GLY A 36 3.58 0.28 10.06
C GLY A 36 4.96 -0.35 10.00
N GLU A 37 5.03 -1.44 9.27
CA GLU A 37 6.25 -2.18 9.03
C GLU A 37 6.43 -2.54 7.56
N ILE A 38 7.69 -2.73 7.17
CA ILE A 38 8.07 -3.28 5.88
C ILE A 38 8.91 -4.53 6.14
N VAL A 39 8.47 -5.65 5.58
CA VAL A 39 9.06 -6.98 5.76
C VAL A 39 9.33 -7.59 4.38
N THR A 40 10.61 -7.85 4.15
CA THR A 40 11.15 -8.61 3.03
C THR A 40 12.18 -9.61 3.57
N LEU A 41 12.71 -10.50 2.73
CA LEU A 41 13.77 -11.42 3.17
C LEU A 41 15.04 -10.69 3.63
N SER A 42 15.35 -9.54 3.04
CA SER A 42 16.60 -8.80 3.32
C SER A 42 16.42 -7.65 4.33
N VAL A 43 15.19 -7.15 4.49
CA VAL A 43 14.89 -5.97 5.30
C VAL A 43 13.65 -6.23 6.14
N GLN A 44 13.76 -6.02 7.45
CA GLN A 44 12.65 -6.03 8.40
C GLN A 44 12.67 -4.71 9.18
N ALA A 45 11.92 -3.73 8.69
CA ALA A 45 11.86 -2.40 9.27
C ALA A 45 10.52 -2.22 10.00
N LYS A 46 10.59 -1.94 11.31
CA LYS A 46 9.43 -1.58 12.14
C LYS A 46 9.35 -0.07 12.30
N ASN A 47 8.17 0.44 12.67
CA ASN A 47 7.90 1.86 12.87
C ASN A 47 8.24 2.71 11.62
N VAL A 48 7.94 2.16 10.45
CA VAL A 48 8.02 2.90 9.20
C VAL A 48 6.90 3.93 9.20
N ARG A 49 7.24 5.19 8.91
CA ARG A 49 6.31 6.32 8.88
C ARG A 49 6.21 6.87 7.47
N ILE A 50 4.99 6.99 6.95
CA ILE A 50 4.68 7.67 5.70
C ILE A 50 4.00 8.99 6.07
N ILE A 51 4.70 10.09 5.88
CA ILE A 51 4.31 11.43 6.37
C ILE A 51 3.95 12.29 5.15
N PRO A 52 2.83 13.03 5.17
CA PRO A 52 2.51 14.00 4.12
C PRO A 52 3.62 15.03 3.94
N GLU A 53 3.90 15.40 2.69
CA GLU A 53 4.74 16.53 2.34
C GLU A 53 3.83 17.75 2.15
N GLU A 54 4.00 18.76 2.99
CA GLU A 54 3.18 19.99 2.96
C GLU A 54 3.64 20.93 1.84
N ASP A 55 4.94 20.97 1.55
CA ASP A 55 5.54 21.91 0.60
C ASP A 55 5.77 21.27 -0.78
N ARG A 56 4.68 20.82 -1.41
CA ARG A 56 4.76 20.21 -2.74
C ARG A 56 5.05 21.26 -3.82
N ALA A 57 6.22 21.17 -4.44
CA ALA A 57 6.63 22.08 -5.51
C ALA A 57 5.75 22.00 -6.78
N ASN A 58 5.20 20.82 -7.09
CA ASN A 58 4.28 20.59 -8.21
C ASN A 58 3.59 19.21 -8.06
N ASP A 59 2.69 18.87 -8.99
CA ASP A 59 1.94 17.60 -8.96
C ASP A 59 2.83 16.35 -9.10
N ASN A 60 4.01 16.48 -9.72
CA ASN A 60 4.99 15.40 -9.84
C ASN A 60 5.87 15.27 -8.58
N ALA A 61 5.88 16.28 -7.70
CA ALA A 61 6.58 16.19 -6.43
C ALA A 61 5.90 15.14 -5.54
N PRO A 62 6.66 14.43 -4.68
CA PRO A 62 6.09 13.50 -3.72
C PRO A 62 4.96 14.14 -2.91
N SER A 63 3.89 13.39 -2.66
CA SER A 63 2.87 13.81 -1.70
C SER A 63 3.18 13.35 -0.29
N HIS A 64 4.04 12.34 -0.15
CA HIS A 64 4.49 11.84 1.14
C HIS A 64 5.96 11.44 1.07
N ARG A 65 6.61 11.44 2.23
CA ARG A 65 7.96 10.93 2.45
C ARG A 65 7.93 9.77 3.43
N VAL A 66 8.83 8.81 3.22
CA VAL A 66 8.85 7.54 3.96
C VAL A 66 10.10 7.49 4.84
N PHE A 67 9.92 7.28 6.13
CA PHE A 67 10.99 7.32 7.13
C PHE A 67 11.05 6.07 8.01
N VAL A 68 12.26 5.76 8.47
CA VAL A 68 12.52 4.85 9.59
C VAL A 68 13.41 5.58 10.59
N GLY A 69 12.86 5.88 11.77
CA GLY A 69 13.51 6.77 12.73
C GLY A 69 13.78 8.14 12.08
N ARG A 70 15.06 8.50 11.95
CA ARG A 70 15.51 9.77 11.33
C ARG A 70 15.92 9.65 9.87
N VAL A 71 15.89 8.45 9.29
CA VAL A 71 16.39 8.17 7.94
C VAL A 71 15.21 8.16 6.98
N GLU A 72 15.30 8.93 5.90
CA GLU A 72 14.38 8.82 4.78
C GLU A 72 14.77 7.64 3.90
N ILE A 73 13.81 6.77 3.59
CA ILE A 73 14.02 5.54 2.81
C ILE A 73 13.22 5.53 1.50
N GLY A 74 12.48 6.60 1.21
CA GLY A 74 11.68 6.69 0.00
C GLY A 74 10.62 7.78 0.03
N ALA A 75 9.78 7.75 -1.01
CA ALA A 75 8.74 8.72 -1.26
C ALA A 75 7.46 8.05 -1.77
N ALA A 76 6.34 8.75 -1.63
CA ALA A 76 5.06 8.30 -2.15
C ALA A 76 4.29 9.41 -2.89
N TRP A 77 3.41 8.98 -3.79
CA TRP A 77 2.53 9.83 -4.58
C TRP A 77 1.10 9.34 -4.44
N SER A 78 0.19 10.26 -4.12
CA SER A 78 -1.24 10.01 -4.09
C SER A 78 -1.74 9.80 -5.52
N LYS A 79 -2.41 8.67 -5.75
CA LYS A 79 -2.96 8.31 -7.05
C LYS A 79 -4.38 7.79 -6.90
N ARG A 80 -5.12 7.84 -8.00
CA ARG A 80 -6.46 7.25 -8.14
C ARG A 80 -6.42 6.17 -9.22
N SER A 81 -6.96 5.01 -8.91
CA SER A 81 -7.09 3.90 -9.86
C SER A 81 -8.21 4.17 -10.87
N ASN A 82 -8.23 3.41 -11.97
CA ASN A 82 -9.31 3.49 -12.96
C ASN A 82 -10.68 3.13 -12.37
N GLU A 83 -10.70 2.32 -11.30
CA GLU A 83 -11.90 1.94 -10.56
C GLU A 83 -12.31 3.00 -9.52
N GLY A 84 -11.61 4.14 -9.47
CA GLY A 84 -11.93 5.26 -8.59
C GLY A 84 -11.44 5.11 -7.16
N ARG A 85 -10.62 4.11 -6.85
CA ARG A 85 -10.00 3.91 -5.53
C ARG A 85 -8.73 4.74 -5.39
N ASP A 86 -8.60 5.48 -4.30
CA ASP A 86 -7.38 6.22 -3.96
C ASP A 86 -6.34 5.29 -3.33
N TYR A 87 -5.06 5.50 -3.64
CA TYR A 87 -3.94 4.71 -3.11
C TYR A 87 -2.66 5.55 -3.10
N LEU A 88 -1.65 5.12 -2.33
CA LEU A 88 -0.31 5.70 -2.43
C LEU A 88 0.57 4.80 -3.28
N SER A 89 1.22 5.38 -4.28
CA SER A 89 2.28 4.72 -5.06
C SER A 89 3.63 5.07 -4.43
N LEU A 90 4.37 4.09 -3.96
CA LEU A 90 5.64 4.26 -3.25
C LEU A 90 6.83 3.88 -4.15
N LYS A 91 7.91 4.64 -4.00
CA LYS A 91 9.27 4.26 -4.40
C LYS A 91 10.16 4.26 -3.15
N LEU A 92 10.68 3.10 -2.79
CA LEU A 92 11.62 2.91 -1.70
C LEU A 92 13.02 2.72 -2.29
N ASP A 93 13.99 3.51 -1.82
CA ASP A 93 15.33 3.59 -2.40
C ASP A 93 16.33 3.93 -1.28
N ASP A 94 16.86 2.89 -0.66
CA ASP A 94 17.79 2.93 0.48
C ASP A 94 18.97 1.99 0.16
N PRO A 95 20.21 2.28 0.61
CA PRO A 95 21.37 1.43 0.35
C PRO A 95 21.22 -0.04 0.78
N SER A 96 20.30 -0.37 1.68
CA SER A 96 20.00 -1.74 2.09
C SER A 96 19.25 -2.54 1.02
N PHE A 97 18.65 -1.87 0.02
CA PHE A 97 18.02 -2.51 -1.11
C PHE A 97 19.00 -2.64 -2.28
N THR A 98 19.00 -3.79 -2.95
CA THR A 98 19.83 -4.00 -4.14
C THR A 98 19.36 -3.21 -5.36
N ALA A 99 18.11 -2.74 -5.34
CA ALA A 99 17.49 -1.90 -6.35
C ALA A 99 16.25 -1.22 -5.74
N PRO A 100 15.74 -0.13 -6.34
CA PRO A 100 14.53 0.52 -5.87
C PRO A 100 13.32 -0.44 -5.85
N ILE A 101 12.54 -0.39 -4.77
CA ILE A 101 11.31 -1.16 -4.61
C ILE A 101 10.12 -0.26 -4.92
N TYR A 102 9.26 -0.72 -5.82
CA TYR A 102 8.00 -0.06 -6.15
C TYR A 102 6.83 -0.84 -5.54
N ALA A 103 6.01 -0.14 -4.77
CA ALA A 103 4.88 -0.74 -4.07
C ALA A 103 3.69 0.22 -4.06
N ASN A 104 2.51 -0.30 -3.78
CA ASN A 104 1.31 0.49 -3.65
C ASN A 104 0.64 0.19 -2.30
N LEU A 105 0.29 1.23 -1.56
CA LEU A 105 -0.44 1.13 -0.31
C LEU A 105 -1.93 1.28 -0.60
N PHE A 106 -2.69 0.22 -0.31
CA PHE A 106 -4.14 0.19 -0.47
C PHE A 106 -4.84 0.04 0.87
N ASP A 107 -6.07 0.56 0.95
CA ASP A 107 -7.03 0.20 1.99
C ASP A 107 -7.48 -1.25 1.75
N ASP A 108 -6.95 -2.20 2.52
CA ASP A 108 -7.18 -3.61 2.23
C ASP A 108 -8.37 -4.16 3.03
N THR A 109 -8.46 -3.81 4.32
CA THR A 109 -9.54 -4.30 5.20
C THR A 109 -9.58 -3.57 6.54
N VAL A 110 -10.71 -3.68 7.25
CA VAL A 110 -10.81 -3.37 8.68
C VAL A 110 -10.36 -4.59 9.49
N ILE A 111 -9.28 -4.49 10.26
CA ILE A 111 -8.82 -5.54 11.19
C ILE A 111 -9.24 -5.11 12.59
N GLU A 112 -10.00 -5.95 13.29
CA GLU A 112 -10.43 -5.68 14.69
C GLU A 112 -11.16 -4.34 14.90
N GLY A 113 -11.80 -3.80 13.86
CA GLY A 113 -12.49 -2.50 13.91
C GLY A 113 -11.62 -1.30 13.53
N GLU A 114 -10.34 -1.51 13.19
CA GLU A 114 -9.41 -0.46 12.76
C GLU A 114 -9.08 -0.57 11.26
N GLU A 115 -8.95 0.57 10.58
CA GLU A 115 -8.50 0.63 9.18
C GLU A 115 -7.06 0.11 9.05
N SER A 116 -6.88 -0.95 8.25
CA SER A 116 -5.57 -1.50 7.91
C SER A 116 -5.25 -1.28 6.43
N TYR A 117 -3.97 -1.04 6.17
CA TYR A 117 -3.46 -0.73 4.86
C TYR A 117 -2.37 -1.74 4.49
N SER A 118 -2.47 -2.33 3.30
CA SER A 118 -1.50 -3.31 2.81
C SER A 118 -0.56 -2.66 1.81
N LEU A 119 0.74 -2.82 2.03
CA LEU A 119 1.77 -2.39 1.10
C LEU A 119 2.11 -3.53 0.15
N ILE A 120 1.63 -3.42 -1.08
CA ILE A 120 1.75 -4.47 -2.09
C ILE A 120 2.86 -4.12 -3.07
N TRP A 121 3.93 -4.91 -3.09
CA TRP A 121 5.03 -4.72 -4.01
C TRP A 121 4.68 -5.20 -5.43
N SER A 122 5.31 -4.59 -6.42
CA SER A 122 5.24 -5.07 -7.80
C SER A 122 6.64 -5.15 -8.40
N ARG A 123 6.96 -6.26 -9.08
CA ARG A 123 8.15 -6.33 -9.92
C ARG A 123 7.90 -5.50 -11.17
N SER A 124 8.78 -4.55 -11.50
CA SER A 124 8.79 -4.02 -12.85
C SER A 124 9.09 -5.20 -13.79
N ARG A 125 8.17 -5.46 -14.73
CA ARG A 125 8.48 -6.39 -15.82
C ARG A 125 9.54 -5.66 -16.63
N ARG A 126 10.77 -6.19 -16.67
CA ARG A 126 11.77 -5.70 -17.64
C ARG A 126 11.05 -5.67 -18.99
N GLN A 127 10.93 -4.49 -19.59
CA GLN A 127 10.63 -4.43 -21.01
C GLN A 127 11.83 -5.09 -21.65
N SER A 128 11.65 -6.34 -22.10
CA SER A 128 12.67 -7.05 -22.85
C SER A 128 12.83 -6.24 -24.14
N GLY A 129 13.84 -5.38 -24.17
CA GLY A 129 14.34 -4.80 -25.40
C GLY A 129 15.17 -5.89 -26.07
N ASP A 130 14.63 -6.42 -27.15
CA ASP A 130 15.39 -7.05 -28.22
C ASP A 130 15.53 -5.99 -29.32
#